data_AF-A0A7J8KHV0-F1
#
_entry.id   AF-A0A7J8KHV0-F1
#
_cell.length_a   1.000
_cell.length_b   1.000
_cell.length_c   1.000
_cell.angle_alpha   90.00
_cell.angle_beta   90.00
_cell.angle_gamma   90.00
#
_symmetry.space_group_name_H-M   'P 1'
#
loop_
_entity.id
_entity.type
_entity.pdbx_description
1 polymer ?
#
loop_
_entity_poly.entity_id
_entity_poly.type
_entity_poly.pdbx_seq_one_letter_code
_entity_poly.pdbx_strand_id
1 'polypeptide(L)'
;MLQSYISEIGRSAKSYCEHTARTQPTLSDIVVTLVEMGFNVDTLPAYAKRSQRMVITAPPVTNQPVTPKALTAGQNRPHPPHIPSHFPEFPDPHTYIKTPTYREPVSDYQVLREKAASQRRDVERALTRFMAKTGETQSLFKDDVSTFPLIAARPFTIPYLTALLPSELEMQQMEETDSSEQDEQTDTENLPLHISTN
;
A
#
# COMPACT_ATOMS: atom_id res chain seq x y z
N MET A 1 -34.11 12.27 -7.28
CA MET A 1 -34.71 13.24 -8.22
C MET A 1 -34.35 14.70 -7.87
N LEU A 2 -34.53 15.17 -6.64
CA LEU A 2 -34.17 16.56 -6.29
C LEU A 2 -32.65 16.86 -6.39
N GLN A 3 -31.79 15.98 -5.85
CA GLN A 3 -30.32 16.15 -5.91
C GLN A 3 -29.79 16.19 -7.36
N SER A 4 -30.32 15.33 -8.23
CA SER A 4 -29.93 15.29 -9.64
C SER A 4 -30.33 16.58 -10.36
N TYR A 5 -31.52 17.11 -10.06
CA TYR A 5 -32.00 18.39 -10.58
C TYR A 5 -31.15 19.58 -10.12
N ILE A 6 -30.77 19.64 -8.83
CA ILE A 6 -29.86 20.67 -8.30
C ILE A 6 -28.49 20.59 -9.00
N SER A 7 -27.98 19.37 -9.23
CA SER A 7 -26.71 19.16 -9.92
C SER A 7 -26.78 19.56 -11.39
N GLU A 8 -27.93 19.36 -12.04
CA GLU A 8 -28.17 19.74 -13.43
C GLU A 8 -28.25 21.26 -13.63
N ILE A 9 -28.88 21.98 -12.69
CA ILE A 9 -28.83 23.45 -12.64
C ILE A 9 -27.37 23.92 -12.52
N GLY A 10 -26.59 23.32 -11.61
CA GLY A 10 -25.19 23.68 -11.40
C GLY A 10 -24.32 23.44 -12.63
N ARG A 11 -24.49 22.31 -13.31
CA ARG A 11 -23.77 21.99 -14.56
C ARG A 11 -24.11 22.96 -15.69
N SER A 12 -25.40 23.25 -15.87
CA SER A 12 -25.88 24.14 -16.93
C SER A 12 -25.41 25.58 -16.69
N ALA A 13 -25.56 26.09 -15.46
CA ALA A 13 -25.09 27.42 -15.08
C ALA A 13 -23.57 27.59 -15.25
N LYS A 14 -22.79 26.55 -14.92
CA LYS A 14 -21.33 26.53 -15.13
C LYS A 14 -20.98 26.63 -16.62
N SER A 15 -21.65 25.84 -17.47
CA SER A 15 -21.45 25.93 -18.92
C SER A 15 -21.79 27.31 -19.47
N TYR A 16 -22.88 27.92 -19.00
CA TYR A 16 -23.29 29.27 -19.42
C TYR A 16 -22.29 30.36 -19.00
N CYS A 17 -21.76 30.33 -17.77
CA CYS A 17 -20.79 31.34 -17.35
C CYS A 17 -19.43 31.17 -18.06
N GLU A 18 -19.04 29.93 -18.36
CA GLU A 18 -17.81 29.61 -19.10
C GLU A 18 -17.83 30.17 -20.54
N HIS A 19 -18.99 30.27 -21.20
CA HIS A 19 -19.11 30.95 -22.49
C HIS A 19 -18.67 32.42 -22.48
N THR A 20 -18.70 33.06 -21.30
CA THR A 20 -18.25 34.45 -21.10
C THR A 20 -16.88 34.54 -20.42
N ALA A 21 -16.13 33.42 -20.37
CA ALA A 21 -14.84 33.30 -19.68
C ALA A 21 -14.89 33.63 -18.17
N ARG A 22 -16.06 33.53 -17.54
CA ARG A 22 -16.26 33.72 -16.10
C ARG A 22 -16.36 32.39 -15.38
N THR A 23 -15.84 32.34 -14.16
CA THR A 23 -15.95 31.16 -13.28
C THR A 23 -17.09 31.28 -12.27
N GLN A 24 -17.60 32.50 -12.03
CA GLN A 24 -18.68 32.77 -11.08
C GLN A 24 -19.99 33.04 -11.83
N PRO A 25 -21.01 32.19 -11.66
CA PRO A 25 -22.35 32.45 -12.18
C PRO A 25 -22.96 33.70 -11.54
N THR A 26 -23.54 34.56 -12.36
CA THR A 26 -24.32 35.73 -11.94
C THR A 26 -25.80 35.38 -11.91
N LEU A 27 -26.62 36.28 -11.34
CA LEU A 27 -28.07 36.08 -11.28
C LEU A 27 -28.69 35.86 -12.68
N SER A 28 -28.24 36.61 -13.69
CA SER A 28 -28.73 36.47 -15.06
C SER A 28 -28.42 35.11 -15.65
N ASP A 29 -27.25 34.53 -15.36
CA ASP A 29 -26.86 33.20 -15.82
C ASP A 29 -27.82 32.13 -15.24
N ILE A 30 -28.21 32.28 -13.97
CA ILE A 30 -29.17 31.38 -13.31
C ILE A 30 -30.59 31.57 -13.87
N VAL A 31 -31.02 32.79 -14.14
CA VAL A 31 -32.34 33.06 -14.75
C VAL A 31 -32.43 32.40 -16.12
N VAL A 32 -31.43 32.58 -16.98
CA VAL A 32 -31.36 31.95 -18.30
C VAL A 32 -31.34 30.42 -18.17
N THR A 33 -30.55 29.88 -17.24
CA THR A 33 -30.48 28.44 -16.97
C THR A 33 -31.84 27.87 -16.57
N LEU A 34 -32.59 28.56 -15.70
CA LEU A 34 -33.92 28.09 -15.27
C LEU A 34 -34.95 28.15 -16.40
N VAL A 35 -34.91 29.19 -17.25
CA VAL A 35 -35.78 29.30 -18.42
C VAL A 35 -35.48 28.19 -19.43
N GLU A 36 -34.20 27.90 -19.68
CA GLU A 36 -33.76 26.80 -20.56
C GLU A 36 -34.23 25.44 -20.04
N MET A 37 -34.20 25.24 -18.71
CA MET A 37 -34.73 24.03 -18.06
C MET A 37 -36.26 23.98 -18.01
N GLY A 38 -36.97 24.92 -18.64
CA GLY A 38 -38.43 24.94 -18.76
C GLY A 38 -39.18 25.50 -17.55
N PHE A 39 -38.51 26.28 -16.68
CA PHE A 39 -39.13 26.86 -15.49
C PHE A 39 -39.56 28.32 -15.70
N ASN A 40 -40.80 28.63 -15.34
CA ASN A 40 -41.32 30.01 -15.38
C ASN A 40 -40.90 30.80 -14.13
N VAL A 41 -39.88 31.64 -14.28
CA VAL A 41 -39.30 32.48 -13.20
C VAL A 41 -40.25 33.53 -12.64
N ASP A 42 -41.28 33.97 -13.39
CA ASP A 42 -42.24 34.98 -12.94
C ASP A 42 -43.12 34.49 -11.79
N THR A 43 -43.18 33.17 -11.60
CA THR A 43 -43.92 32.54 -10.50
C THR A 43 -43.18 32.56 -9.17
N LEU A 44 -41.86 32.84 -9.16
CA LEU A 44 -41.03 32.82 -7.95
C LEU A 44 -41.49 33.83 -6.88
N PRO A 45 -41.84 35.10 -7.20
CA PRO A 45 -42.35 36.04 -6.21
C PRO A 45 -43.68 35.59 -5.58
N ALA A 46 -44.57 34.94 -6.34
CA ALA A 46 -45.83 34.41 -5.84
C ALA A 46 -45.59 33.20 -4.93
N TYR A 47 -44.70 32.28 -5.34
CA TYR A 47 -44.23 31.19 -4.50
C TYR A 47 -43.59 31.73 -3.21
N ALA A 48 -42.84 32.83 -3.32
CA ALA A 48 -42.21 33.53 -2.22
C ALA A 48 -43.18 34.29 -1.29
N LYS A 49 -44.51 34.25 -1.53
CA LYS A 49 -45.55 34.77 -0.63
C LYS A 49 -46.43 33.67 -0.01
N ARG A 50 -46.29 32.41 -0.44
CA ARG A 50 -47.08 31.27 0.07
C ARG A 50 -46.81 31.01 1.56
N SER A 51 -47.85 30.73 2.35
CA SER A 51 -47.77 30.45 3.79
C SER A 51 -47.20 29.06 4.12
N GLN A 52 -47.51 28.06 3.29
CA GLN A 52 -47.03 26.67 3.44
C GLN A 52 -45.80 26.43 2.56
N ARG A 53 -44.63 26.88 3.02
CA ARG A 53 -43.34 26.59 2.37
C ARG A 53 -42.54 25.59 3.18
N MET A 54 -41.90 24.66 2.48
CA MET A 54 -40.85 23.84 3.06
C MET A 54 -39.63 24.75 3.30
N VAL A 55 -39.26 24.93 4.56
CA VAL A 55 -38.05 25.66 4.95
C VAL A 55 -36.91 24.64 5.02
N ILE A 56 -35.87 24.84 4.20
CA ILE A 56 -34.63 24.08 4.34
C ILE A 56 -33.90 24.66 5.55
N THR A 57 -33.89 23.91 6.66
CA THR A 57 -33.12 24.29 7.85
C THR A 57 -31.64 24.38 7.49
N ALA A 58 -30.97 25.44 7.94
CA ALA A 58 -29.54 25.60 7.72
C ALA A 58 -28.79 24.35 8.23
N PRO A 59 -27.77 23.87 7.50
CA PRO A 59 -26.98 22.74 7.96
C PRO A 59 -26.36 23.09 9.32
N PRO A 60 -26.31 22.14 10.27
CA PRO A 60 -25.70 22.37 11.57
C PRO A 60 -24.23 22.74 11.37
N VAL A 61 -23.77 23.79 12.06
CA VAL A 61 -22.36 24.17 12.08
C VAL A 61 -21.61 23.03 12.75
N THR A 62 -20.90 22.22 11.96
CA THR A 62 -19.99 21.22 12.51
C THR A 62 -18.78 21.96 13.06
N ASN A 63 -18.54 21.83 14.35
CA ASN A 63 -17.27 22.29 14.93
C ASN A 63 -16.14 21.51 14.26
N GLN A 64 -15.09 22.21 13.82
CA GLN A 64 -13.91 21.54 13.31
C GLN A 64 -13.33 20.65 14.42
N PRO A 65 -12.92 19.41 14.12
CA PRO A 65 -12.28 18.55 15.10
C PRO A 65 -11.07 19.28 15.69
N VAL A 66 -11.04 19.43 17.01
CA VAL A 66 -9.85 19.94 17.70
C VAL A 66 -8.77 18.88 17.54
N THR A 67 -7.76 19.17 16.72
CA THR A 67 -6.60 18.29 16.60
C THR A 67 -5.88 18.26 17.95
N PRO A 68 -5.76 17.10 18.62
CA PRO A 68 -5.07 17.01 19.89
C PRO A 68 -3.61 17.46 19.72
N LYS A 69 -3.13 18.28 20.66
CA LYS A 69 -1.76 18.76 20.66
C LYS A 69 -0.83 17.56 20.85
N ALA A 70 -0.04 17.25 19.82
CA ALA A 70 0.91 16.14 19.87
C ALA A 70 1.89 16.38 21.03
N LEU A 71 2.18 15.31 21.78
CA LEU A 71 3.25 15.33 22.77
C LEU A 71 4.57 15.47 22.01
N THR A 72 5.34 16.52 22.30
CA THR A 72 6.68 16.71 21.74
C THR A 72 7.68 15.88 22.56
N ALA A 73 8.41 15.00 21.90
CA ALA A 73 9.45 14.15 22.44
C ALA A 73 10.83 14.56 21.87
N GLY A 74 11.72 15.05 22.74
CA GLY A 74 13.07 15.42 22.34
C GLY A 74 13.17 16.80 21.66
N GLN A 75 14.31 17.07 21.02
CA GLN A 75 14.61 18.34 20.37
C GLN A 75 14.36 18.25 18.85
N ASN A 76 13.48 19.09 18.32
CA ASN A 76 13.25 19.19 16.88
C ASN A 76 14.54 19.60 16.15
N ARG A 77 14.83 18.94 15.04
CA ARG A 77 15.97 19.28 14.19
C ARG A 77 15.64 20.59 13.43
N PRO A 78 16.48 21.63 13.51
CA PRO A 78 16.26 22.85 12.73
C PRO A 78 16.42 22.56 11.24
N HIS A 79 15.81 23.41 10.41
CA HIS A 79 15.97 23.32 8.97
C HIS A 79 17.45 23.51 8.57
N PRO A 80 17.99 22.65 7.70
CA PRO A 80 19.26 22.87 7.03
C PRO A 80 19.26 24.21 6.27
N PRO A 81 20.44 24.81 6.00
CA PRO A 81 20.54 26.13 5.38
C PRO A 81 19.94 26.22 3.96
N HIS A 82 19.76 25.09 3.27
CA HIS A 82 19.12 25.01 1.95
C HIS A 82 17.59 24.94 2.01
N ILE A 83 16.98 24.81 3.18
CA ILE A 83 15.53 24.76 3.37
C ILE A 83 15.08 26.09 4.01
N PRO A 84 14.21 26.86 3.34
CA PRO A 84 13.71 28.11 3.91
C PRO A 84 12.95 27.91 5.23
N SER A 85 13.04 28.89 6.12
CA SER A 85 12.41 28.85 7.45
C SER A 85 10.88 28.94 7.45
N HIS A 86 10.26 29.30 6.31
CA HIS A 86 8.80 29.37 6.16
C HIS A 86 8.15 28.02 5.85
N PHE A 87 8.95 26.98 5.59
CA PHE A 87 8.43 25.62 5.46
C PHE A 87 7.96 25.08 6.81
N PRO A 88 7.04 24.10 6.83
CA PRO A 88 6.67 23.43 8.06
C PRO A 88 7.89 22.78 8.71
N GLU A 89 7.94 22.78 10.04
CA GLU A 89 8.98 22.11 10.82
C GLU A 89 9.05 20.61 10.47
N PHE A 90 10.24 20.04 10.59
CA PHE A 90 10.39 18.61 10.50
C PHE A 90 9.58 17.89 11.60
N PRO A 91 9.06 16.69 11.30
CA PRO A 91 8.46 15.84 12.31
C PRO A 91 9.38 15.64 13.52
N ASP A 92 8.75 15.42 14.67
CA ASP A 92 9.42 15.09 15.92
C ASP A 92 10.43 13.94 15.73
N PRO A 93 11.62 13.97 16.35
CA PRO A 93 12.60 12.87 16.32
C PRO A 93 12.00 11.49 16.51
N HIS A 94 11.00 11.33 17.39
CA HIS A 94 10.33 10.06 17.63
C HIS A 94 9.59 9.52 16.38
N THR A 95 9.15 10.40 15.48
CA THR A 95 8.54 10.03 14.19
C THR A 95 9.50 9.23 13.31
N TYR A 96 10.80 9.49 13.42
CA TYR A 96 11.82 8.76 12.66
C TYR A 96 12.25 7.45 13.32
N ILE A 97 11.84 7.18 14.57
CA ILE A 97 12.19 5.94 15.28
C ILE A 97 11.36 4.76 14.77
N LYS A 98 10.08 4.98 14.47
CA LYS A 98 9.20 3.95 13.92
C LYS A 98 8.30 4.55 12.85
N THR A 99 8.46 4.06 11.63
CA THR A 99 7.48 4.28 10.57
C THR A 99 6.24 3.46 10.92
N PRO A 100 5.05 4.08 11.13
CA PRO A 100 3.82 3.33 11.32
C PRO A 100 3.55 2.52 10.04
N THR A 101 3.77 1.22 10.11
CA THR A 101 3.46 0.26 9.06
C THR A 101 2.18 -0.47 9.42
N TYR A 102 1.37 -0.85 8.43
CA TYR A 102 0.08 -1.52 8.66
C TYR A 102 0.23 -2.90 9.34
N ARG A 103 1.41 -3.53 9.21
CA ARG A 103 1.80 -4.75 9.90
C ARG A 103 3.22 -4.59 10.40
N GLU A 104 3.43 -4.78 11.71
CA GLU A 104 4.77 -4.82 12.27
C GLU A 104 5.55 -5.97 11.63
N PRO A 105 6.74 -5.70 11.05
CA PRO A 105 7.64 -6.76 10.60
C PRO A 105 7.99 -7.67 11.77
N VAL A 106 7.97 -8.99 11.56
CA VAL A 106 8.47 -9.94 12.56
C VAL A 106 9.98 -9.77 12.65
N SER A 107 10.45 -9.11 13.70
CA SER A 107 11.87 -8.79 13.91
C SER A 107 12.63 -9.88 14.70
N ASP A 108 11.94 -10.91 15.18
CA ASP A 108 12.57 -12.00 15.91
C ASP A 108 13.28 -12.96 14.95
N TYR A 109 14.62 -12.94 15.00
CA TYR A 109 15.49 -13.77 14.18
C TYR A 109 15.20 -15.27 14.33
N GLN A 110 14.90 -15.72 15.55
CA GLN A 110 14.67 -17.14 15.82
C GLN A 110 13.40 -17.63 15.11
N VAL A 111 12.31 -16.86 15.23
CA VAL A 111 11.02 -17.17 14.60
C VAL A 111 11.15 -17.18 13.08
N LEU A 112 11.89 -16.24 12.52
CA LEU A 112 12.10 -16.16 11.07
C LEU A 112 12.87 -17.38 10.53
N ARG A 113 13.96 -17.76 11.19
CA ARG A 113 14.75 -18.96 10.83
C ARG A 113 13.94 -20.23 10.99
N GLU A 114 13.16 -20.37 12.06
CA GLU A 114 12.29 -21.53 12.27
C GLU A 114 11.23 -21.66 11.18
N LYS A 115 10.60 -20.54 10.79
CA LYS A 115 9.62 -20.51 9.70
C LYS A 115 10.25 -20.90 8.35
N ALA A 116 11.42 -20.34 8.02
CA ALA A 116 12.13 -20.67 6.78
C ALA A 116 12.53 -22.15 6.73
N ALA A 117 13.07 -22.69 7.83
CA ALA A 117 13.43 -24.09 7.94
C ALA A 117 12.21 -25.02 7.82
N SER A 118 11.09 -24.64 8.44
CA SER A 118 9.82 -25.40 8.34
C SER A 118 9.30 -25.42 6.91
N GLN A 119 9.29 -24.26 6.24
CA GLN A 119 8.90 -24.17 4.84
C GLN A 119 9.79 -25.02 3.93
N ARG A 120 11.11 -24.99 4.11
CA ARG A 120 12.05 -25.84 3.35
C ARG A 120 11.73 -27.32 3.54
N ARG A 121 11.50 -27.76 4.77
CA ARG A 121 11.14 -29.16 5.08
C ARG A 121 9.81 -29.58 4.43
N ASP A 122 8.83 -28.69 4.42
CA ASP A 122 7.52 -28.97 3.82
C ASP A 122 7.61 -29.07 2.30
N VAL A 123 8.41 -28.22 1.65
CA VAL A 123 8.70 -28.29 0.21
C VAL A 123 9.42 -29.60 -0.13
N GLU A 124 10.46 -29.96 0.60
CA GLU A 124 11.20 -31.22 0.40
C GLU A 124 10.27 -32.44 0.52
N ARG A 125 9.40 -32.47 1.54
CA ARG A 125 8.41 -33.54 1.72
C ARG A 125 7.37 -33.58 0.61
N ALA A 126 6.86 -32.42 0.18
CA ALA A 126 5.87 -32.33 -0.88
C ALA A 126 6.45 -32.84 -2.21
N LEU A 127 7.67 -32.41 -2.55
CA LEU A 127 8.37 -32.86 -3.76
C LEU A 127 8.66 -34.36 -3.72
N THR A 128 9.17 -34.87 -2.59
CA THR A 128 9.42 -36.30 -2.41
C THR A 128 8.15 -37.13 -2.64
N ARG A 129 7.03 -36.72 -2.03
CA ARG A 129 5.72 -37.39 -2.21
C ARG A 129 5.23 -37.30 -3.65
N PHE A 130 5.44 -36.18 -4.32
CA PHE A 130 5.07 -36.00 -5.73
C PHE A 130 5.86 -36.95 -6.64
N MET A 131 7.19 -37.01 -6.48
CA MET A 131 8.04 -37.91 -7.26
C MET A 131 7.74 -39.38 -6.96
N ALA A 132 7.52 -39.73 -5.70
CA ALA A 132 7.11 -41.08 -5.32
C ALA A 132 5.74 -41.48 -5.88
N LYS A 133 4.84 -40.53 -6.14
CA LYS A 133 3.52 -40.84 -6.74
C LYS A 133 3.54 -40.91 -8.26
N THR A 134 4.47 -40.22 -8.91
CA THR A 134 4.54 -40.10 -10.37
C THR A 134 5.57 -41.02 -11.02
N GLY A 135 6.63 -41.37 -10.30
CA GLY A 135 7.72 -42.22 -10.78
C GLY A 135 7.62 -43.68 -10.35
N GLU A 136 8.64 -44.45 -10.72
CA GLU A 136 8.83 -45.81 -10.23
C GLU A 136 9.24 -45.78 -8.75
N THR A 137 8.61 -46.61 -7.94
CA THR A 137 8.90 -46.71 -6.50
C THR A 137 9.28 -48.10 -6.07
N GLN A 138 10.16 -48.17 -5.06
CA GLN A 138 10.45 -49.38 -4.32
C GLN A 138 9.96 -49.20 -2.89
N SER A 139 9.17 -50.16 -2.41
CA SER A 139 8.70 -50.15 -1.02
C SER A 139 9.74 -50.79 -0.11
N LEU A 140 9.95 -50.21 1.07
CA LEU A 140 10.81 -50.80 2.09
C LEU A 140 10.18 -52.03 2.76
N PHE A 141 8.85 -52.07 2.82
CA PHE A 141 8.07 -53.17 3.40
C PHE A 141 7.14 -53.77 2.35
N LYS A 142 7.04 -55.11 2.31
CA LYS A 142 6.26 -55.83 1.28
C LYS A 142 4.76 -55.53 1.33
N ASP A 143 4.24 -55.25 2.52
CA ASP A 143 2.79 -55.08 2.76
C ASP A 143 2.37 -53.61 2.97
N ASP A 144 3.33 -52.67 3.03
CA ASP A 144 3.04 -51.26 3.27
C ASP A 144 3.68 -50.34 2.22
N VAL A 145 3.01 -50.30 1.07
CA VAL A 145 3.41 -49.50 -0.10
C VAL A 145 3.14 -47.99 0.14
N SER A 146 2.31 -47.65 1.12
CA SER A 146 1.84 -46.28 1.32
C SER A 146 2.69 -45.43 2.28
N THR A 147 3.27 -46.05 3.31
CA THR A 147 3.90 -45.29 4.38
C THR A 147 5.31 -44.80 4.01
N PHE A 148 6.06 -45.60 3.25
CA PHE A 148 7.45 -45.28 2.86
C PHE A 148 7.76 -45.61 1.39
N PRO A 149 7.12 -44.92 0.43
CA PRO A 149 7.44 -45.12 -0.99
C PRO A 149 8.78 -44.44 -1.33
N LEU A 150 9.82 -45.24 -1.56
CA LEU A 150 11.13 -44.74 -1.98
C LEU A 150 11.18 -44.62 -3.50
N ILE A 151 11.81 -43.57 -4.01
CA ILE A 151 12.03 -43.39 -5.45
C ILE A 151 13.00 -44.49 -5.92
N ALA A 152 12.62 -45.25 -6.94
CA ALA A 152 13.44 -46.32 -7.48
C ALA A 152 14.73 -45.78 -8.09
N ALA A 153 15.83 -46.52 -7.92
CA ALA A 153 17.12 -46.14 -8.51
C ALA A 153 17.05 -46.19 -10.04
N ARG A 154 17.33 -45.06 -10.69
CA ARG A 154 17.43 -44.97 -12.14
C ARG A 154 18.90 -45.05 -12.55
N PRO A 155 19.35 -46.12 -13.24
CA PRO A 155 20.72 -46.18 -13.73
C PRO A 155 20.91 -45.16 -14.86
N PHE A 156 21.95 -44.33 -14.74
CA PHE A 156 22.35 -43.37 -15.76
C PHE A 156 23.55 -43.91 -16.55
N THR A 157 23.63 -43.56 -17.83
CA THR A 157 24.76 -43.97 -18.70
C THR A 157 26.07 -43.28 -18.32
N ILE A 158 26.00 -42.07 -17.75
CA ILE A 158 27.15 -41.25 -17.38
C ILE A 158 26.96 -40.71 -15.93
N PRO A 159 27.12 -41.55 -14.89
CA PRO A 159 26.76 -41.19 -13.52
C PRO A 159 27.68 -40.11 -12.91
N TYR A 160 28.94 -40.03 -13.36
CA TYR A 160 29.91 -39.09 -12.81
C TYR A 160 29.59 -37.63 -13.17
N LEU A 161 28.99 -37.36 -14.34
CA LEU A 161 28.59 -36.00 -14.69
C LEU A 161 27.49 -35.49 -13.79
N THR A 162 26.45 -36.29 -13.53
CA THR A 162 25.34 -35.90 -12.65
C THR A 162 25.76 -35.74 -11.18
N ALA A 163 26.79 -36.46 -10.73
CA ALA A 163 27.25 -36.39 -9.35
C ALA A 163 28.28 -35.27 -9.11
N LEU A 164 29.01 -34.84 -10.14
CA LEU A 164 30.06 -33.82 -10.04
C LEU A 164 29.62 -32.43 -10.51
N LEU A 165 28.59 -32.34 -11.36
CA LEU A 165 28.07 -31.05 -11.79
C LEU A 165 27.12 -30.49 -10.73
N PRO A 166 27.25 -29.21 -10.36
CA PRO A 166 26.29 -28.53 -9.49
C PRO A 166 24.89 -28.66 -10.07
N SER A 167 23.92 -28.92 -9.22
CA SER A 167 22.53 -28.82 -9.62
C SER A 167 22.17 -27.36 -9.89
N GLU A 168 21.21 -27.12 -10.78
CA GLU A 168 20.68 -25.78 -11.08
C GLU A 168 20.17 -25.09 -9.79
N LEU A 169 19.65 -25.87 -8.84
CA LEU A 169 19.22 -25.38 -7.53
C LEU A 169 20.39 -24.94 -6.64
N GLU A 170 21.50 -25.65 -6.66
CA GLU A 170 22.71 -25.26 -5.91
C GLU A 170 23.35 -24.01 -6.50
N MET A 171 23.34 -23.86 -7.83
CA MET A 171 23.81 -22.64 -8.48
C MET A 171 22.98 -21.42 -8.07
N GLN A 172 21.65 -21.54 -8.06
CA GLN A 172 20.76 -20.45 -7.60
C GLN A 172 21.01 -20.08 -6.14
N GLN A 173 21.24 -21.06 -5.25
CA GLN A 173 21.55 -20.77 -3.85
C GLN A 173 22.89 -20.04 -3.67
N MET A 174 23.90 -20.37 -4.46
CA MET A 174 25.19 -19.68 -4.42
C MET A 174 25.08 -18.21 -4.88
N GLU A 175 24.28 -17.95 -5.93
CA GLU A 175 24.02 -16.59 -6.41
C GLU A 175 23.27 -15.73 -5.38
N GLU A 176 22.28 -16.29 -4.69
CA GLU A 176 21.55 -15.58 -3.63
C GLU A 176 22.47 -15.21 -2.45
N THR A 177 23.39 -16.09 -2.05
CA THR A 177 24.33 -15.80 -0.94
C THR A 177 25.33 -14.70 -1.28
N ASP A 178 25.85 -14.67 -2.51
CA ASP A 178 26.82 -13.64 -2.96
C ASP A 178 26.17 -12.24 -3.01
N SER A 179 24.89 -12.17 -3.40
CA SER A 179 24.15 -10.90 -3.40
C SER A 179 23.90 -10.32 -2.00
N SER A 180 23.67 -11.17 -1.00
CA SER A 180 23.41 -10.71 0.38
C SER A 180 24.65 -10.18 1.10
N GLU A 181 25.85 -10.67 0.77
CA GLU A 181 27.10 -10.21 1.37
C GLU A 181 27.53 -8.82 0.84
N GLN A 182 27.10 -8.43 -0.36
CA GLN A 182 27.37 -7.10 -0.93
C GLN A 182 26.51 -6.00 -0.29
N ASP A 183 25.26 -6.32 0.08
CA ASP A 183 24.36 -5.36 0.71
C ASP A 183 24.79 -5.01 2.15
N GLU A 184 25.23 -5.99 2.96
CA GLU A 184 25.73 -5.73 4.33
C GLU A 184 26.97 -4.82 4.38
N GLN A 185 27.79 -4.84 3.32
CA GLN A 185 29.00 -4.01 3.24
C GLN A 185 28.69 -2.53 3.00
N THR A 186 27.57 -2.22 2.34
CA THR A 186 27.17 -0.82 2.07
C THR A 186 26.55 -0.11 3.28
N ASP A 187 25.94 -0.87 4.20
CA ASP A 187 25.33 -0.32 5.42
C ASP A 187 26.35 0.01 6.51
N THR A 188 27.51 -0.68 6.53
CA THR A 188 28.56 -0.45 7.53
C THR A 188 29.44 0.76 7.24
N GLU A 189 29.59 1.18 5.98
CA GLU A 189 30.38 2.37 5.61
C GLU A 189 29.67 3.72 5.88
N ASN A 190 28.37 3.72 6.19
CA ASN A 190 27.58 4.94 6.41
C ASN A 190 27.45 5.39 7.88
N LEU A 191 28.19 4.79 8.82
CA LEU A 191 28.28 5.28 10.20
C LEU A 191 29.31 6.42 10.28
N PRO A 192 28.93 7.68 10.52
CA PRO A 192 29.90 8.74 10.72
C PRO A 192 30.63 8.48 12.05
N LEU A 193 31.92 8.19 11.95
CA LEU A 193 32.88 8.17 13.06
C LEU A 193 32.81 9.53 13.77
N HIS A 194 32.14 9.57 14.92
CA HIS A 194 32.20 10.71 15.81
C HIS A 194 33.60 10.74 16.44
N ILE A 195 34.53 11.37 15.74
CA ILE A 195 35.87 11.67 16.23
C ILE A 195 35.69 12.69 17.36
N SER A 196 35.79 12.22 18.60
CA SER A 196 35.96 13.06 19.78
C SER A 196 37.37 13.64 19.74
N THR A 197 37.49 14.92 19.39
CA THR A 197 38.71 15.70 19.64
C THR A 197 38.39 16.86 20.58
N ASN A 198 38.95 16.73 21.79
CA ASN A 198 39.15 17.71 22.88
C ASN A 198 37.94 18.41 23.49
#